data_AF-A0AB33BVB7-F1
#
_entry.id   AF-A0AB33BVB7-F1
#
_cell.length_a   1.000
_cell.length_b   1.000
_cell.length_c   1.000
_cell.angle_alpha   90.00
_cell.angle_beta   90.00
_cell.angle_gamma   90.00
#
_symmetry.space_group_name_H-M   'P 1'
#
loop_
_entity.id
_entity.type
_entity.pdbx_description
1 polymer ?
#
loop_
_entity_poly.entity_id
_entity_poly.type
_entity_poly.pdbx_seq_one_letter_code
_entity_poly.pdbx_strand_id
1 'polypeptide(L)'
;MLIPTLLQGDVEGWRNTGWAGVTSTTEELLRYWFEEERDGANFYPCQQQAIETIIYCHEILGIQNPYQLYQEFAPGHPRVAEASRSKTLQDELAPITFPKYCLKMATGSGKTWVLNALLVWHYFNALNDERPGLFSRRFLIVTPGKEVQKRILDAVKLGGEADINKPLFMPPGVRWRERFNFELYEPSDFRENLTLTNDSFVVVTNWQQFRFAKDDPSLWEDLLLDFPVDKRP
;
A
#
# COMPACT_ATOMS: atom_id res chain seq x y z
N MET A 1 11.88 7.57 15.46
CA MET A 1 10.55 8.16 15.79
C MET A 1 9.55 7.73 14.73
N LEU A 2 8.27 7.55 15.06
CA LEU A 2 7.24 7.18 14.08
C LEU A 2 6.77 8.43 13.33
N ILE A 3 6.53 8.31 12.02
CA ILE A 3 6.11 9.43 11.17
C ILE A 3 4.85 10.14 11.70
N PRO A 4 3.77 9.43 12.13
CA PRO A 4 2.57 10.11 12.64
C PRO A 4 2.80 10.95 13.90
N THR A 5 3.73 10.55 14.76
CA THR A 5 4.09 11.32 15.96
C THR A 5 4.96 12.52 15.59
N LEU A 6 5.84 12.34 14.61
CA LEU A 6 6.75 13.39 14.15
C LEU A 6 6.00 14.53 13.47
N LEU A 7 4.99 14.21 12.65
CA LEU A 7 4.23 15.16 11.85
C LEU A 7 2.91 15.58 12.49
N GLN A 8 2.67 15.24 13.77
CA GLN A 8 1.34 15.43 14.38
C GLN A 8 0.89 16.89 14.32
N GLY A 9 1.76 17.84 14.65
CA GLY A 9 1.45 19.27 14.62
C GLY A 9 1.21 19.79 13.20
N ASP A 10 2.05 19.38 12.25
CA ASP A 10 1.93 19.77 10.83
C ASP A 10 0.63 19.25 10.21
N VAL A 11 0.31 17.96 10.43
CA VAL A 11 -0.90 17.33 9.91
C VAL A 11 -2.16 17.93 10.55
N GLU A 12 -2.13 18.23 11.85
CA GLU A 12 -3.24 18.91 12.53
C GLU A 12 -3.44 20.33 12.00
N GLY A 13 -2.35 21.10 11.84
CA GLY A 13 -2.39 22.43 11.23
C GLY A 13 -2.95 22.40 9.81
N TRP A 14 -2.49 21.46 8.99
CA TRP A 14 -2.98 21.24 7.63
C TRP A 14 -4.47 20.84 7.59
N ARG A 15 -4.90 19.92 8.46
CA ARG A 15 -6.32 19.54 8.60
C ARG A 15 -7.20 20.76 8.89
N ASN A 16 -6.76 21.66 9.78
CA ASN A 16 -7.50 22.86 10.15
C ASN A 16 -7.66 23.87 9.00
N THR A 17 -6.90 23.72 7.91
CA THR A 17 -7.10 24.51 6.66
C THR A 17 -8.18 23.94 5.76
N GLY A 18 -8.78 22.79 6.11
CA GLY A 18 -9.65 22.02 5.21
C GLY A 18 -8.86 21.23 4.17
N TRP A 19 -7.69 20.69 4.55
CA TRP A 19 -6.80 19.89 3.70
C TRP A 19 -6.31 20.60 2.43
N ALA A 20 -5.99 21.89 2.52
CA ALA A 20 -5.56 22.68 1.37
C ALA A 20 -4.36 22.05 0.64
N GLY A 21 -4.38 22.12 -0.70
CA GLY A 21 -3.27 21.72 -1.57
C GLY A 21 -3.25 20.27 -2.05
N VAL A 22 -4.25 19.44 -1.68
CA VAL A 22 -4.44 18.11 -2.27
C VAL A 22 -5.16 18.18 -3.63
N THR A 23 -5.26 17.06 -4.33
CA THR A 23 -6.08 16.94 -5.55
C THR A 23 -7.58 17.08 -5.25
N SER A 24 -8.37 17.36 -6.28
CA SER A 24 -9.83 17.49 -6.12
C SER A 24 -10.46 16.18 -5.63
N THR A 25 -9.97 15.05 -6.15
CA THR A 25 -10.37 13.71 -5.74
C THR A 25 -10.08 13.45 -4.26
N THR A 26 -8.90 13.84 -3.78
CA THR A 26 -8.51 13.64 -2.38
C THR A 26 -9.30 14.52 -1.44
N GLU A 27 -9.57 15.79 -1.80
CA GLU A 27 -10.40 16.68 -1.00
C GLU A 27 -11.82 16.10 -0.83
N GLU A 28 -12.46 15.67 -1.92
CA GLU A 28 -13.79 15.04 -1.89
C GLU A 28 -13.81 13.80 -0.96
N LEU A 29 -12.78 12.93 -1.04
CA LEU A 29 -12.67 11.75 -0.17
C LEU A 29 -12.47 12.12 1.31
N LEU A 30 -11.62 13.09 1.63
CA LEU A 30 -11.34 13.50 3.01
C LEU A 30 -12.58 14.12 3.67
N ARG A 31 -13.29 14.99 2.95
CA ARG A 31 -14.58 15.54 3.39
C ARG A 31 -15.60 14.43 3.60
N TYR A 32 -15.73 13.52 2.64
CA TYR A 32 -16.60 12.36 2.78
C TYR A 32 -16.25 11.57 4.05
N TRP A 33 -14.98 11.21 4.23
CA TRP A 33 -14.52 10.36 5.34
C TRP A 33 -14.65 10.97 6.72
N PHE A 34 -14.42 12.29 6.86
CA PHE A 34 -14.20 12.91 8.16
C PHE A 34 -15.12 14.09 8.49
N GLU A 35 -15.85 14.64 7.53
CA GLU A 35 -16.83 15.73 7.76
C GLU A 35 -18.29 15.24 7.67
N GLU A 36 -18.58 14.28 6.80
CA GLU A 36 -19.95 13.78 6.65
C GLU A 36 -20.36 12.91 7.84
N GLU A 37 -21.46 13.29 8.49
CA GLU A 37 -22.14 12.42 9.43
C GLU A 37 -22.76 11.24 8.68
N ARG A 38 -22.48 10.02 9.16
CA ARG A 38 -23.03 8.80 8.59
C ARG A 38 -23.59 7.90 9.66
N ASP A 39 -24.74 7.31 9.32
CA ASP A 39 -25.30 6.20 10.07
C ASP A 39 -24.43 4.94 9.86
N GLY A 40 -23.90 4.40 10.96
CA GLY A 40 -23.14 3.15 10.96
C GLY A 40 -21.63 3.35 11.17
N ALA A 41 -20.83 2.70 10.32
CA ALA A 41 -19.38 2.63 10.48
C ALA A 41 -18.70 3.96 10.14
N ASN A 42 -17.82 4.43 11.03
CA ASN A 42 -16.98 5.61 10.82
C ASN A 42 -15.52 5.27 11.14
N PHE A 43 -14.59 6.06 10.60
CA PHE A 43 -13.18 5.94 10.96
C PHE A 43 -12.95 6.42 12.40
N TYR A 44 -12.15 5.67 13.14
CA TYR A 44 -11.69 6.11 14.47
C TYR A 44 -10.57 7.16 14.33
N PRO A 45 -10.35 8.02 15.35
CA PRO A 45 -9.32 9.08 15.28
C PRO A 45 -7.92 8.58 14.91
N CYS A 46 -7.53 7.39 15.37
CA CYS A 46 -6.24 6.80 15.02
C CYS A 46 -6.14 6.35 13.56
N GLN A 47 -7.26 6.00 12.93
CA GLN A 47 -7.34 5.66 11.51
C GLN A 47 -7.31 6.93 10.67
N GLN A 48 -8.06 7.97 11.07
CA GLN A 48 -7.99 9.29 10.44
C GLN A 48 -6.55 9.83 10.46
N GLN A 49 -5.90 9.86 11.63
CA GLN A 49 -4.52 10.30 11.75
C GLN A 49 -3.58 9.52 10.83
N ALA A 50 -3.76 8.19 10.73
CA ALA A 50 -2.95 7.37 9.84
C ALA A 50 -3.18 7.70 8.36
N ILE A 51 -4.43 7.83 7.93
CA ILE A 51 -4.81 8.16 6.54
C ILE A 51 -4.27 9.54 6.16
N GLU A 52 -4.56 10.56 6.96
CA GLU A 52 -4.13 11.94 6.70
C GLU A 52 -2.60 12.08 6.71
N THR A 53 -1.89 11.38 7.62
CA THR A 53 -0.42 11.42 7.64
C THR A 53 0.17 10.89 6.32
N ILE A 54 -0.38 9.79 5.79
CA ILE A 54 0.09 9.24 4.51
C ILE A 54 -0.20 10.21 3.36
N ILE A 55 -1.42 10.74 3.29
CA ILE A 55 -1.81 11.71 2.26
C ILE A 55 -0.94 12.96 2.33
N TYR A 56 -0.69 13.49 3.53
CA TYR A 56 0.18 14.65 3.72
C TYR A 56 1.61 14.38 3.24
N CYS A 57 2.19 13.23 3.60
CA CYS A 57 3.52 12.85 3.14
C CYS A 57 3.61 12.68 1.62
N HIS A 58 2.52 12.23 0.99
CA HIS A 58 2.48 11.89 -0.43
C HIS A 58 2.18 13.10 -1.31
N GLU A 59 1.13 13.85 -1.01
CA GLU A 59 0.64 14.94 -1.86
C GLU A 59 1.17 16.32 -1.46
N ILE A 60 1.46 16.55 -0.18
CA ILE A 60 1.87 17.87 0.31
C ILE A 60 3.39 17.96 0.41
N LEU A 61 4.01 17.00 1.10
CA LEU A 61 5.48 16.97 1.24
C LEU A 61 6.17 16.41 0.00
N GLY A 62 5.46 15.64 -0.84
CA GLY A 62 6.04 15.04 -2.04
C GLY A 62 7.26 14.17 -1.76
N ILE A 63 7.27 13.46 -0.61
CA ILE A 63 8.42 12.69 -0.15
C ILE A 63 8.77 11.62 -1.18
N GLN A 64 10.01 11.66 -1.70
CA GLN A 64 10.47 10.71 -2.71
C GLN A 64 11.17 9.50 -2.10
N ASN A 65 11.80 9.69 -0.93
CA ASN A 65 12.43 8.62 -0.17
C ASN A 65 12.25 8.86 1.34
N PRO A 66 12.21 7.80 2.17
CA PRO A 66 11.97 7.94 3.61
C PRO A 66 13.02 8.78 4.34
N TYR A 67 14.24 8.82 3.81
CA TYR A 67 15.35 9.54 4.42
C TYR A 67 15.15 11.05 4.37
N GLN A 68 14.63 11.58 3.25
CA GLN A 68 14.26 12.99 3.08
C GLN A 68 13.33 13.48 4.21
N LEU A 69 12.29 12.70 4.53
CA LEU A 69 11.35 13.05 5.61
C LEU A 69 12.06 13.17 6.95
N TYR A 70 12.93 12.22 7.30
CA TYR A 70 13.63 12.27 8.57
C TYR A 70 14.71 13.36 8.62
N GLN A 71 15.34 13.70 7.49
CA GLN A 71 16.26 14.83 7.42
C GLN A 71 15.54 16.15 7.68
N GLU A 72 14.35 16.34 7.12
CA GLU A 72 13.59 17.58 7.23
C GLU A 72 12.97 17.75 8.62
N PHE A 73 12.30 16.71 9.12
CA PHE A 73 11.51 16.82 10.35
C PHE A 73 12.25 16.35 11.62
N ALA A 74 13.33 15.56 11.48
CA ALA A 74 14.12 15.08 12.62
C ALA A 74 15.65 15.18 12.43
N PRO A 75 16.20 16.33 11.96
CA PRO A 75 17.62 16.45 11.62
C PRO A 75 18.57 16.17 12.79
N GLY A 76 18.14 16.49 14.02
CA GLY A 76 18.92 16.26 15.24
C GLY A 76 18.89 14.83 15.78
N HIS A 77 18.12 13.91 15.18
CA HIS A 77 18.01 12.55 15.68
C HIS A 77 19.32 11.77 15.42
N PRO A 78 19.92 11.08 16.41
CA PRO A 78 21.24 10.46 16.26
C PRO A 78 21.39 9.55 15.05
N ARG A 79 20.36 8.72 14.78
CA ARG A 79 20.34 7.84 13.59
C ARG A 79 20.25 8.57 12.25
N VAL A 80 19.64 9.76 12.22
CA VAL A 80 19.57 10.58 10.99
C VAL A 80 20.94 11.18 10.74
N ALA A 81 21.57 11.75 11.77
CA ALA A 81 22.93 12.26 11.69
C ALA A 81 23.96 11.18 11.30
N GLU A 82 23.80 9.95 11.82
CA GLU A 82 24.62 8.79 11.44
C GLU A 82 24.41 8.38 9.98
N ALA A 83 23.16 8.28 9.53
CA ALA A 83 22.83 7.98 8.13
C ALA A 83 23.35 9.07 7.16
N SER A 84 23.35 10.34 7.56
CA SER A 84 23.94 11.44 6.78
C SER A 84 25.45 11.33 6.63
N ARG A 85 26.15 10.71 7.58
CA ARG A 85 27.62 10.59 7.58
C ARG A 85 28.12 9.28 7.00
N SER A 86 27.26 8.25 6.93
CA SER A 86 27.61 6.92 6.45
C SER A 86 27.42 6.80 4.95
N LYS A 87 28.53 6.68 4.21
CA LYS A 87 28.51 6.45 2.76
C LYS A 87 27.79 5.14 2.41
N THR A 88 27.99 4.08 3.19
CA THR A 88 27.30 2.79 3.01
C THR A 88 25.78 2.92 3.08
N LEU A 89 25.26 3.68 4.06
CA LEU A 89 23.82 3.90 4.18
C LEU A 89 23.29 4.78 3.04
N GLN A 90 24.04 5.79 2.60
CA GLN A 90 23.67 6.58 1.43
C GLN A 90 23.61 5.71 0.15
N ASP A 91 24.58 4.82 -0.05
CA ASP A 91 24.61 3.91 -1.19
C ASP A 91 23.44 2.90 -1.16
N GLU A 92 22.97 2.49 0.02
CA GLU A 92 21.76 1.65 0.19
C GLU A 92 20.44 2.43 0.01
N LEU A 93 20.42 3.72 0.37
CA LEU A 93 19.24 4.57 0.27
C LEU A 93 19.04 5.14 -1.14
N ALA A 94 20.13 5.42 -1.87
CA ALA A 94 20.13 5.96 -3.23
C ALA A 94 19.28 5.17 -4.24
N PRO A 95 19.28 3.81 -4.28
CA PRO A 95 18.46 3.06 -5.23
C PRO A 95 16.97 3.03 -4.86
N ILE A 96 16.54 3.54 -3.69
CA ILE A 96 15.13 3.60 -3.33
C ILE A 96 14.50 4.82 -4.03
N THR A 97 13.94 4.58 -5.21
CA THR A 97 13.32 5.61 -6.06
C THR A 97 11.85 5.87 -5.76
N PHE A 98 11.32 5.29 -4.68
CA PHE A 98 9.92 5.41 -4.32
C PHE A 98 9.73 5.62 -2.81
N PRO A 99 8.67 6.35 -2.41
CA PRO A 99 8.38 6.56 -1.01
C PRO A 99 8.09 5.24 -0.30
N LYS A 100 8.61 5.10 0.93
CA LYS A 100 8.21 4.02 1.84
C LYS A 100 7.59 4.64 3.07
N TYR A 101 6.31 4.33 3.27
CA TYR A 101 5.58 4.75 4.46
C TYR A 101 5.42 3.58 5.42
N CYS A 102 5.56 3.86 6.71
CA CYS A 102 5.39 2.86 7.77
C CYS A 102 4.42 3.38 8.82
N LEU A 103 3.28 2.69 8.95
CA LEU A 103 2.29 2.94 9.98
C LEU A 103 2.40 1.89 11.07
N LYS A 104 2.77 2.30 12.29
CA LYS A 104 2.73 1.42 13.46
C LYS A 104 1.36 1.51 14.10
N MET A 105 0.61 0.41 14.05
CA MET A 105 -0.78 0.35 14.51
C MET A 105 -1.05 -0.92 15.33
N ALA A 106 -1.76 -0.76 16.46
CA ALA A 106 -2.10 -1.86 17.35
C ALA A 106 -2.97 -2.94 16.66
N THR A 107 -2.93 -4.18 17.14
CA THR A 107 -3.87 -5.22 16.70
C THR A 107 -5.29 -4.82 17.09
N GLY A 108 -6.24 -4.97 16.16
CA GLY A 108 -7.64 -4.55 16.38
C GLY A 108 -7.93 -3.08 16.05
N SER A 109 -6.93 -2.22 15.80
CA SER A 109 -7.17 -0.79 15.49
C SER A 109 -7.66 -0.50 14.05
N GLY A 110 -8.04 -1.53 13.29
CA GLY A 110 -8.52 -1.42 11.91
C GLY A 110 -7.46 -1.06 10.86
N LYS A 111 -6.27 -1.69 10.92
CA LYS A 111 -5.24 -1.59 9.88
C LYS A 111 -5.77 -1.86 8.47
N THR A 112 -6.65 -2.85 8.33
CA THR A 112 -7.26 -3.21 7.05
C THR A 112 -8.18 -2.11 6.52
N TRP A 113 -8.86 -1.36 7.40
CA TRP A 113 -9.67 -0.22 6.97
C TRP A 113 -8.82 0.92 6.47
N VAL A 114 -7.69 1.21 7.14
CA VAL A 114 -6.72 2.19 6.62
C VAL A 114 -6.17 1.74 5.26
N LEU A 115 -5.84 0.45 5.10
CA LEU A 115 -5.41 -0.10 3.81
C LEU A 115 -6.48 0.12 2.72
N ASN A 116 -7.74 -0.21 2.99
CA ASN A 116 -8.84 -0.03 2.04
C ASN A 116 -9.05 1.44 1.65
N ALA A 117 -8.98 2.36 2.64
CA ALA A 117 -9.06 3.80 2.37
C ALA A 117 -7.92 4.26 1.45
N LEU A 118 -6.68 3.82 1.70
CA LEU A 118 -5.54 4.16 0.87
C LEU A 118 -5.62 3.56 -0.55
N LEU A 119 -6.16 2.34 -0.70
CA LEU A 119 -6.44 1.74 -2.01
C LEU A 119 -7.44 2.59 -2.79
N VAL A 120 -8.56 2.97 -2.16
CA VAL A 120 -9.60 3.81 -2.77
C VAL A 120 -9.03 5.17 -3.18
N TRP A 121 -8.27 5.81 -2.30
CA TRP A 121 -7.63 7.10 -2.56
C TRP A 121 -6.67 7.04 -3.76
N HIS A 122 -5.76 6.07 -3.80
CA HIS A 122 -4.87 5.90 -4.94
C HIS A 122 -5.63 5.55 -6.22
N TYR A 123 -6.62 4.66 -6.13
CA TYR A 123 -7.41 4.21 -7.27
C TYR A 123 -8.10 5.38 -7.97
N PHE A 124 -8.85 6.20 -7.24
CA PHE A 124 -9.61 7.29 -7.85
C PHE A 124 -8.73 8.41 -8.34
N ASN A 125 -7.64 8.74 -7.64
CA ASN A 125 -6.69 9.73 -8.13
C ASN A 125 -6.05 9.26 -9.45
N ALA A 126 -5.64 7.99 -9.53
CA ALA A 126 -5.11 7.41 -10.77
C ALA A 126 -6.16 7.32 -11.88
N LEU A 127 -7.41 7.00 -11.54
CA LEU A 127 -8.51 6.90 -12.50
C LEU A 127 -8.89 8.27 -13.09
N ASN A 128 -8.83 9.33 -12.28
CA ASN A 128 -9.16 10.69 -12.68
C ASN A 128 -7.95 11.45 -13.29
N ASP A 129 -6.82 10.77 -13.49
CA ASP A 129 -5.56 11.35 -14.00
C ASP A 129 -5.06 12.55 -13.18
N GLU A 130 -5.31 12.51 -11.88
CA GLU A 130 -4.84 13.53 -10.93
C GLU A 130 -3.33 13.40 -10.77
N ARG A 131 -2.56 14.43 -11.13
CA ARG A 131 -1.08 14.44 -11.06
C ARG A 131 -0.46 13.17 -11.68
N PRO A 132 -0.45 13.05 -13.01
CA PRO A 132 -0.07 11.81 -13.70
C PRO A 132 1.26 11.22 -13.21
N GLY A 133 1.26 9.90 -12.95
CA GLY A 133 2.43 9.16 -12.45
C GLY A 133 2.60 9.14 -10.92
N LEU A 134 1.82 9.93 -10.17
CA LEU A 134 1.90 9.96 -8.70
C LEU A 134 1.06 8.86 -8.04
N PHE A 135 -0.04 8.44 -8.67
CA PHE A 135 -0.97 7.44 -8.13
C PHE A 135 -1.04 6.17 -8.99
N SER A 136 -1.57 5.09 -8.41
CA SER A 136 -1.73 3.80 -9.08
C SER A 136 -3.11 3.20 -8.84
N ARG A 137 -3.58 2.41 -9.80
CA ARG A 137 -4.76 1.54 -9.69
C ARG A 137 -4.39 0.05 -9.79
N ARG A 138 -3.09 -0.24 -9.63
CA ARG A 138 -2.47 -1.56 -9.71
C ARG A 138 -1.67 -1.78 -8.43
N PHE A 139 -2.11 -2.72 -7.61
CA PHE A 139 -1.59 -2.89 -6.25
C PHE A 139 -1.06 -4.29 -6.02
N LEU A 140 0.02 -4.39 -5.24
CA LEU A 140 0.56 -5.63 -4.70
C LEU A 140 0.51 -5.58 -3.17
N ILE A 141 -0.26 -6.48 -2.57
CA ILE A 141 -0.38 -6.63 -1.12
C ILE A 141 0.36 -7.90 -0.71
N VAL A 142 1.45 -7.74 0.04
CA VAL A 142 2.25 -8.86 0.56
C VAL A 142 1.96 -9.04 2.05
N THR A 143 1.45 -10.21 2.42
CA THR A 143 1.06 -10.55 3.79
C THR A 143 2.12 -11.41 4.50
N PRO A 144 2.15 -11.45 5.84
CA PRO A 144 3.13 -12.23 6.61
C PRO A 144 2.89 -13.76 6.56
N GLY A 145 1.75 -14.23 6.08
CA GLY A 145 1.41 -15.65 6.02
C GLY A 145 0.00 -15.89 5.51
N LYS A 146 -0.33 -17.15 5.20
CA LYS A 146 -1.58 -17.55 4.53
C LYS A 146 -2.85 -17.15 5.28
N GLU A 147 -2.86 -17.21 6.61
CA GLU A 147 -4.03 -16.80 7.41
C GLU A 147 -4.36 -15.31 7.25
N VAL A 148 -3.33 -14.45 7.18
CA VAL A 148 -3.52 -13.02 6.94
C VAL A 148 -3.88 -12.77 5.48
N GLN A 149 -3.28 -13.53 4.55
CA GLN A 149 -3.63 -13.47 3.13
C GLN A 149 -5.13 -13.70 2.90
N LYS A 150 -5.68 -14.78 3.46
CA LYS A 150 -7.10 -15.12 3.35
C LYS A 150 -8.00 -13.99 3.87
N ARG A 151 -7.67 -13.45 5.04
CA ARG A 151 -8.42 -12.32 5.61
C ARG A 151 -8.37 -11.05 4.76
N ILE A 152 -7.23 -10.77 4.11
CA ILE A 152 -7.13 -9.62 3.20
C ILE A 152 -7.95 -9.87 1.95
N LEU A 153 -7.87 -11.06 1.35
CA LEU A 153 -8.69 -11.45 0.21
C LEU A 153 -10.18 -11.25 0.51
N ASP A 154 -10.66 -11.76 1.65
CA ASP A 154 -12.03 -11.60 2.10
C ASP A 154 -12.41 -10.11 2.32
N ALA A 155 -11.45 -9.27 2.73
CA ALA A 155 -11.69 -7.84 2.99
C ALA A 155 -11.70 -6.95 1.74
N VAL A 156 -11.07 -7.39 0.64
CA VAL A 156 -10.96 -6.62 -0.62
C VAL A 156 -11.80 -7.19 -1.76
N LYS A 157 -12.50 -8.30 -1.56
CA LYS A 157 -13.31 -8.94 -2.60
C LYS A 157 -14.51 -8.07 -3.01
N LEU A 158 -14.57 -7.67 -4.27
CA LEU A 158 -15.68 -6.87 -4.81
C LEU A 158 -16.98 -7.69 -4.94
N GLY A 159 -18.13 -6.99 -4.89
CA GLY A 159 -19.45 -7.59 -5.18
C GLY A 159 -20.05 -8.45 -4.06
N GLY A 160 -19.53 -8.38 -2.84
CA GLY A 160 -20.03 -9.12 -1.68
C GLY A 160 -19.98 -8.31 -0.38
N GLU A 161 -20.00 -8.99 0.77
CA GLU A 161 -19.99 -8.35 2.10
C GLU A 161 -18.61 -7.89 2.60
N ALA A 162 -17.60 -7.92 1.71
CA ALA A 162 -16.25 -7.50 2.04
C ALA A 162 -16.20 -6.06 2.57
N ASP A 163 -15.22 -5.80 3.44
CA ASP A 163 -15.04 -4.49 4.06
C ASP A 163 -14.97 -3.37 3.02
N ILE A 164 -14.22 -3.55 1.92
CA ILE A 164 -14.03 -2.51 0.90
C ILE A 164 -15.34 -2.05 0.23
N ASN A 165 -16.39 -2.88 0.27
CA ASN A 165 -17.70 -2.55 -0.31
C ASN A 165 -18.58 -1.73 0.65
N LYS A 166 -18.14 -1.49 1.89
CA LYS A 166 -18.90 -0.70 2.86
C LYS A 166 -19.05 0.76 2.38
N PRO A 167 -20.22 1.39 2.60
CA PRO A 167 -20.44 2.79 2.26
C PRO A 167 -19.35 3.74 2.77
N LEU A 168 -18.77 3.45 3.93
CA LEU A 168 -17.67 4.21 4.55
C LEU A 168 -16.55 4.58 3.57
N PHE A 169 -16.17 3.69 2.66
CA PHE A 169 -14.97 3.88 1.86
C PHE A 169 -15.17 4.83 0.68
N MET A 170 -16.38 4.93 0.12
CA MET A 170 -16.62 5.65 -1.13
C MET A 170 -17.98 6.36 -1.13
N PRO A 171 -18.07 7.62 -1.61
CA PRO A 171 -19.35 8.28 -1.83
C PRO A 171 -20.25 7.48 -2.80
N PRO A 172 -21.58 7.64 -2.74
CA PRO A 172 -22.48 7.00 -3.69
C PRO A 172 -22.36 7.61 -5.11
N GLY A 173 -22.86 6.86 -6.11
CA GLY A 173 -23.13 7.35 -7.46
C GLY A 173 -22.06 7.12 -8.52
N VAL A 174 -22.36 7.60 -9.73
CA VAL A 174 -21.61 7.37 -10.98
C VAL A 174 -20.17 7.87 -10.95
N ARG A 175 -19.82 8.82 -10.07
CA ARG A 175 -18.44 9.31 -9.93
C ARG A 175 -17.58 8.41 -9.05
N TRP A 176 -18.19 7.56 -8.23
CA TRP A 176 -17.48 6.81 -7.19
C TRP A 176 -17.79 5.33 -7.32
N ARG A 177 -18.73 4.80 -6.51
CA ARG A 177 -19.00 3.35 -6.40
C ARG A 177 -19.21 2.63 -7.73
N GLU A 178 -19.87 3.26 -8.71
CA GLU A 178 -20.14 2.63 -10.01
C GLU A 178 -18.91 2.52 -10.91
N ARG A 179 -17.85 3.30 -10.64
CA ARG A 179 -16.56 3.22 -11.35
C ARG A 179 -15.53 2.42 -10.59
N PHE A 180 -15.81 1.98 -9.36
CA PHE A 180 -14.85 1.25 -8.56
C PHE A 180 -14.83 -0.22 -8.95
N ASN A 181 -13.82 -0.60 -9.74
CA ASN A 181 -13.64 -1.97 -10.16
C ASN A 181 -12.15 -2.31 -10.35
N PHE A 182 -11.78 -3.52 -9.96
CA PHE A 182 -10.47 -4.09 -10.23
C PHE A 182 -10.55 -5.62 -10.26
N GLU A 183 -9.60 -6.23 -10.96
CA GLU A 183 -9.41 -7.68 -10.91
C GLU A 183 -8.60 -8.06 -9.67
N LEU A 184 -9.09 -9.05 -8.92
CA LEU A 184 -8.39 -9.58 -7.74
C LEU A 184 -7.65 -10.85 -8.13
N TYR A 185 -6.32 -10.84 -7.94
CA TYR A 185 -5.45 -11.97 -8.25
C TYR A 185 -4.84 -12.58 -6.99
N GLU A 186 -4.80 -13.90 -6.97
CA GLU A 186 -4.05 -14.74 -6.07
C GLU A 186 -2.85 -15.37 -6.78
N PRO A 187 -1.86 -15.85 -6.03
CA PRO A 187 -0.67 -16.49 -6.59
C PRO A 187 -0.97 -17.70 -7.49
N SER A 188 -2.06 -18.41 -7.24
CA SER A 188 -2.53 -19.54 -8.06
C SER A 188 -3.09 -19.13 -9.43
N ASP A 189 -3.41 -17.84 -9.61
CA ASP A 189 -3.97 -17.35 -10.87
C ASP A 189 -2.87 -17.09 -11.92
N PHE A 190 -1.62 -16.93 -11.48
CA PHE A 190 -0.47 -16.76 -12.35
C PHE A 190 -0.09 -18.09 -13.00
N ARG A 191 -0.16 -18.11 -14.33
CA ARG A 191 0.26 -19.23 -15.19
C ARG A 191 1.24 -18.69 -16.23
N GLU A 192 2.04 -19.56 -16.86
CA GLU A 192 3.09 -19.16 -17.82
C GLU A 192 2.62 -18.23 -18.95
N ASN A 193 1.32 -18.23 -19.28
CA ASN A 193 0.72 -17.39 -20.32
C ASN A 193 -0.28 -16.33 -19.79
N LEU A 194 -0.25 -16.00 -18.48
CA LEU A 194 -1.10 -14.93 -17.96
C LEU A 194 -0.55 -13.58 -18.39
N THR A 195 -1.29 -12.86 -19.24
CA THR A 195 -1.06 -11.44 -19.47
C THR A 195 -1.90 -10.68 -18.46
N LEU A 196 -1.26 -9.99 -17.51
CA LEU A 196 -1.99 -9.09 -16.62
C LEU A 196 -2.72 -8.05 -17.44
N THR A 197 -3.95 -7.73 -17.05
CA THR A 197 -4.74 -6.75 -17.77
C THR A 197 -4.06 -5.38 -17.69
N ASN A 198 -4.18 -4.61 -18.77
CA ASN A 198 -3.79 -3.20 -18.76
C ASN A 198 -4.74 -2.36 -17.89
N ASP A 199 -5.77 -2.96 -17.30
CA ASP A 199 -6.72 -2.29 -16.43
C ASP A 199 -6.25 -2.32 -14.97
N SER A 200 -7.19 -2.08 -14.06
CA SER A 200 -6.97 -1.97 -12.62
C SER A 200 -6.97 -3.34 -11.96
N PHE A 201 -6.01 -3.62 -11.07
CA PHE A 201 -5.92 -4.90 -10.39
C PHE A 201 -5.34 -4.80 -8.98
N VAL A 202 -5.64 -5.80 -8.15
CA VAL A 202 -5.05 -6.02 -6.83
C VAL A 202 -4.51 -7.45 -6.78
N VAL A 203 -3.23 -7.61 -6.50
CA VAL A 203 -2.61 -8.92 -6.23
C VAL A 203 -2.41 -9.08 -4.73
N VAL A 204 -2.89 -10.17 -4.15
CA VAL A 204 -2.69 -10.48 -2.72
C VAL A 204 -1.86 -11.74 -2.56
N THR A 205 -0.64 -11.62 -2.05
CA THR A 205 0.30 -12.72 -1.85
C THR A 205 0.80 -12.78 -0.40
N ASN A 206 1.67 -13.72 -0.08
CA ASN A 206 2.40 -13.82 1.17
C ASN A 206 3.91 -13.94 0.91
N TRP A 207 4.72 -13.41 1.82
CA TRP A 207 6.17 -13.35 1.59
C TRP A 207 6.85 -14.71 1.44
N GLN A 208 6.24 -15.78 1.98
CA GLN A 208 6.81 -17.12 1.94
C GLN A 208 6.92 -17.63 0.50
N GLN A 209 6.02 -17.17 -0.39
CA GLN A 209 6.08 -17.52 -1.81
C GLN A 209 7.31 -16.98 -2.52
N PHE A 210 7.87 -15.85 -2.06
CA PHE A 210 9.14 -15.34 -2.60
C PHE A 210 10.35 -16.11 -2.08
N ARG A 211 10.24 -16.80 -0.93
CA ARG A 211 11.33 -17.63 -0.37
C ARG A 211 11.37 -19.05 -0.91
N PHE A 212 10.20 -19.62 -1.19
CA PHE A 212 10.08 -20.98 -1.72
C PHE A 212 10.14 -21.04 -3.25
N ALA A 213 10.37 -19.91 -3.91
CA ALA A 213 10.89 -19.87 -5.27
C ALA A 213 12.38 -20.27 -5.28
N LYS A 214 12.67 -21.50 -4.86
CA LYS A 214 13.87 -22.24 -5.23
C LYS A 214 13.44 -23.61 -5.72
N ASP A 215 13.83 -23.83 -6.97
CA ASP A 215 13.87 -25.09 -7.71
C ASP A 215 12.50 -25.61 -8.17
N ASP A 216 12.03 -25.06 -9.30
CA ASP A 216 11.58 -25.97 -10.36
C ASP A 216 12.74 -26.97 -10.55
N PRO A 217 12.53 -28.29 -10.53
CA PRO A 217 13.59 -29.23 -10.84
C PRO A 217 14.15 -28.79 -12.18
N SER A 218 15.41 -28.35 -12.17
CA SER A 218 16.01 -27.85 -13.40
C SER A 218 15.92 -28.97 -14.43
N LEU A 219 15.62 -28.65 -15.69
CA LEU A 219 15.65 -29.60 -16.81
C LEU A 219 16.92 -30.49 -16.83
N TRP A 220 17.99 -30.07 -16.15
CA TRP A 220 19.21 -30.82 -15.93
C TRP A 220 19.04 -32.05 -15.01
N GLU A 221 18.14 -32.05 -14.03
CA GLU A 221 17.89 -33.22 -13.17
C GLU A 221 17.15 -34.34 -13.93
N ASP A 222 16.22 -33.98 -14.82
CA ASP A 222 15.58 -34.94 -15.74
C ASP A 222 16.58 -35.48 -16.79
N LEU A 223 17.51 -34.65 -17.27
CA LEU A 223 18.56 -35.06 -18.22
C LEU A 223 19.66 -35.93 -17.59
N LEU A 224 19.87 -35.84 -16.28
CA LEU A 224 20.88 -36.63 -15.56
C LEU A 224 20.37 -38.00 -15.08
N LEU A 225 19.05 -38.23 -15.09
CA LEU A 225 18.45 -39.54 -14.82
C LEU A 225 18.65 -40.56 -15.96
N ASP A 226 19.02 -40.11 -17.16
CA ASP A 226 19.28 -40.95 -18.34
C ASP A 226 20.72 -41.51 -18.42
N PHE A 227 21.61 -41.14 -17.49
CA PHE A 227 22.94 -41.74 -17.42
C PHE A 227 22.96 -42.88 -16.38
N PRO A 228 23.16 -44.15 -16.81
CA PRO A 228 23.25 -45.25 -15.87
C PRO A 228 24.52 -45.08 -15.04
N VAL A 229 24.36 -44.72 -13.77
CA VAL A 229 25.44 -44.83 -12.80
C VAL A 229 25.64 -46.32 -12.55
N ASP A 230 26.67 -46.87 -13.17
CA ASP A 230 27.08 -48.26 -13.07
C ASP A 230 27.34 -48.59 -11.58
N LYS A 231 26.41 -49.35 -11.00
CA LYS A 231 26.59 -49.86 -9.64
C LYS A 231 27.46 -51.09 -9.73
N ARG A 232 28.74 -50.99 -9.33
CA ARG A 232 29.42 -51.86 -8.31
C ARG A 232 30.95 -51.84 -8.39
N PRO A 233 31.68 -52.42 -7.40
CA PRO A 233 31.31 -53.37 -6.32
C PRO A 233 30.85 -52.75 -5.00
#